data_AF-A0A316KFK9-F1
#
_entry.id   AF-A0A316KFK9-F1
#
_cell.length_a   1.000
_cell.length_b   1.000
_cell.length_c   1.000
_cell.angle_alpha   90.00
_cell.angle_beta   90.00
_cell.angle_gamma   90.00
#
_symmetry.space_group_name_H-M   'P 1'
#
loop_
_entity.id
_entity.type
_entity.pdbx_description
1 polymer ?
#
loop_
_entity_poly.entity_id
_entity_poly.type
_entity_poly.pdbx_seq_one_letter_code
_entity_poly.pdbx_strand_id
1 'polypeptide(L)'
;MEAKEEALSKESPWAGEFIKFGVFMANLVEANSAEEVQAVIESAALPVGSSALRKNSVLSVNVTSYLGASMAFEKNMPFNVTAPIGVDVATGFGRGGSLALNVSPLDVGAIVDYRLSENQMEIESVITLGNIFSPGFHLVYGGPFQVPLSIGGGVQYGPGLTNVSAEGIEVNNAPGWSINAFLAVDMPLFNFYNRQRAKL
;
A
#
# COMPACT_ATOMS: atom_id res chain seq x y z
N MET A 1 -25.79 -26.82 12.43
CA MET A 1 -24.90 -25.66 12.23
C MET A 1 -23.44 -26.11 12.17
N GLU A 2 -22.99 -27.00 13.05
CA GLU A 2 -21.63 -27.60 13.01
C GLU A 2 -21.21 -28.17 11.64
N ALA A 3 -22.08 -28.89 10.94
CA ALA A 3 -21.73 -29.49 9.64
C ALA A 3 -21.45 -28.47 8.50
N LYS A 4 -21.93 -27.22 8.64
CA LYS A 4 -21.65 -26.15 7.66
C LYS A 4 -20.31 -25.46 7.94
N GLU A 5 -19.95 -25.38 9.21
CA GLU A 5 -18.69 -24.78 9.69
C GLU A 5 -17.50 -25.71 9.40
N GLU A 6 -17.70 -27.02 9.52
CA GLU A 6 -16.72 -28.05 9.17
C GLU A 6 -16.49 -28.14 7.64
N ALA A 7 -17.52 -27.87 6.82
CA ALA A 7 -17.42 -27.84 5.36
C ALA A 7 -16.61 -26.63 4.85
N LEU A 8 -16.72 -25.47 5.50
CA LEU A 8 -15.91 -24.29 5.16
C LEU A 8 -14.42 -24.48 5.51
N SER A 9 -14.09 -25.30 6.51
CA SER A 9 -12.69 -25.61 6.86
C SER A 9 -11.95 -26.45 5.81
N LYS A 10 -12.67 -27.07 4.87
CA LYS A 10 -12.11 -27.81 3.72
C LYS A 10 -11.93 -26.94 2.48
N GLU A 11 -12.41 -25.71 2.49
CA GLU A 11 -12.10 -24.76 1.43
C GLU A 11 -10.63 -24.35 1.58
N SER A 12 -9.84 -24.55 0.53
CA SER A 12 -9.22 -23.34 0.00
C SER A 12 -8.46 -22.44 0.98
N PRO A 13 -7.29 -22.73 1.62
CA PRO A 13 -6.68 -21.78 2.57
C PRO A 13 -6.48 -20.35 2.03
N TRP A 14 -6.50 -20.17 0.70
CA TRP A 14 -6.48 -18.87 0.02
C TRP A 14 -7.85 -18.22 -0.20
N ALA A 15 -8.95 -18.97 -0.19
CA ALA A 15 -10.31 -18.45 -0.44
C ALA A 15 -10.75 -17.49 0.68
N GLY A 16 -10.48 -17.84 1.94
CA GLY A 16 -10.78 -16.97 3.09
C GLY A 16 -10.01 -15.66 3.04
N GLU A 17 -8.72 -15.69 2.71
CA GLU A 17 -7.90 -14.47 2.56
C GLU A 17 -8.37 -13.62 1.38
N PHE A 18 -8.81 -14.25 0.28
CA PHE A 18 -9.36 -13.54 -0.87
C PHE A 18 -10.68 -12.81 -0.53
N ILE A 19 -11.56 -13.44 0.25
CA ILE A 19 -12.80 -12.80 0.71
C ILE A 19 -12.48 -11.62 1.62
N LYS A 20 -11.55 -11.76 2.57
CA LYS A 20 -11.12 -10.65 3.44
C LYS A 20 -10.56 -9.48 2.64
N PHE A 21 -9.74 -9.77 1.63
CA PHE A 21 -9.23 -8.76 0.72
C PHE A 21 -10.36 -8.05 -0.06
N GLY A 22 -11.33 -8.81 -0.59
CA GLY A 22 -12.48 -8.24 -1.28
C GLY A 22 -13.30 -7.30 -0.39
N VAL A 23 -13.55 -7.69 0.86
CA VAL A 23 -14.24 -6.84 1.85
C VAL A 23 -13.41 -5.60 2.20
N PHE A 24 -12.10 -5.76 2.41
CA PHE A 24 -11.19 -4.64 2.64
C PHE A 24 -11.23 -3.62 1.50
N MET A 25 -11.15 -4.08 0.24
CA MET A 25 -11.22 -3.20 -0.93
C MET A 25 -12.58 -2.53 -1.07
N ALA A 26 -13.68 -3.24 -0.79
CA ALA A 26 -15.02 -2.65 -0.82
C ALA A 26 -15.14 -1.50 0.19
N ASN A 27 -14.71 -1.73 1.44
CA ASN A 27 -14.73 -0.70 2.47
C ASN A 27 -13.80 0.48 2.13
N LEU A 28 -12.64 0.21 1.52
CA LEU A 28 -11.69 1.26 1.12
C LEU A 28 -12.25 2.14 -0.01
N VAL A 29 -13.02 1.56 -0.93
CA VAL A 29 -13.68 2.29 -2.02
C VAL A 29 -14.91 3.06 -1.53
N GLU A 30 -15.61 2.54 -0.52
CA GLU A 30 -16.77 3.19 0.09
C GLU A 30 -16.40 4.34 1.03
N ALA A 31 -15.17 4.34 1.57
CA ALA A 31 -14.69 5.38 2.46
C ALA A 31 -14.67 6.76 1.80
N ASN A 32 -15.30 7.75 2.45
CA ASN A 32 -15.41 9.13 1.94
C ASN A 32 -14.58 10.14 2.76
N SER A 33 -13.99 9.70 3.87
CA SER A 33 -13.11 10.49 4.75
C SER A 33 -11.80 9.76 5.02
N ALA A 34 -10.72 10.46 5.40
CA ALA A 34 -9.48 9.76 5.69
C ALA A 34 -9.50 9.07 7.05
N GLU A 35 -10.38 9.50 7.96
CA GLU A 35 -10.69 8.77 9.19
C GLU A 35 -11.23 7.37 8.85
N GLU A 36 -12.15 7.28 7.88
CA GLU A 36 -12.67 6.01 7.39
C GLU A 36 -11.60 5.19 6.66
N VAL A 37 -10.81 5.81 5.77
CA VAL A 37 -9.69 5.14 5.09
C VAL A 37 -8.69 4.58 6.10
N GLN A 38 -8.34 5.37 7.11
CA GLN A 38 -7.44 4.97 8.19
C GLN A 38 -8.01 3.77 8.96
N ALA A 39 -9.28 3.85 9.39
CA ALA A 39 -9.93 2.77 10.12
C ALA A 39 -9.96 1.47 9.31
N VAL A 40 -10.23 1.55 8.00
CA VAL A 40 -10.23 0.39 7.10
C VAL A 40 -8.84 -0.23 7.00
N ILE A 41 -7.78 0.58 6.82
CA ILE A 41 -6.39 0.10 6.75
C ILE A 41 -5.94 -0.52 8.07
N GLU A 42 -6.21 0.14 9.20
CA GLU A 42 -5.84 -0.35 10.53
C GLU A 42 -6.52 -1.69 10.85
N SER A 43 -7.77 -1.88 10.42
CA SER A 43 -8.51 -3.13 10.62
C SER A 43 -7.93 -4.33 9.84
N ALA A 44 -7.24 -4.06 8.73
CA ALA A 44 -6.64 -5.07 7.85
C ALA A 44 -5.13 -5.26 8.10
N ALA A 45 -4.48 -4.32 8.79
CA ALA A 45 -3.04 -4.37 9.02
C ALA A 45 -2.65 -5.58 9.88
N LEU A 46 -1.77 -6.44 9.36
CA LEU A 46 -1.19 -7.50 10.16
C LEU A 46 -0.17 -6.91 11.15
N PRO A 47 0.08 -7.58 12.30
CA PRO A 47 1.12 -7.14 13.23
C PRO A 47 2.46 -6.95 12.51
N VAL A 48 3.24 -5.94 12.90
CA VAL A 48 4.52 -5.55 12.25
C VAL A 48 5.54 -6.70 12.10
N GLY A 49 5.44 -7.74 12.95
CA GLY A 49 6.24 -8.97 12.84
C GLY A 49 5.92 -9.83 11.61
N SER A 50 4.79 -9.60 10.94
CA SER A 50 4.40 -10.27 9.71
C SER A 50 5.35 -9.99 8.54
N SER A 51 6.08 -8.86 8.55
CA SER A 51 7.14 -8.57 7.58
C SER A 51 8.25 -9.64 7.59
N ALA A 52 8.44 -10.36 8.70
CA ALA A 52 9.38 -11.46 8.80
C ALA A 52 8.92 -12.71 8.02
N LEU A 53 7.62 -12.87 7.74
CA LEU A 53 7.11 -13.99 6.97
C LEU A 53 7.73 -13.99 5.57
N ARG A 54 7.63 -12.87 4.85
CA ARG A 54 8.23 -12.70 3.52
C ARG A 54 9.75 -12.91 3.51
N LYS A 55 10.46 -12.37 4.50
CA LYS A 55 11.93 -12.51 4.62
C LYS A 55 12.36 -13.96 4.79
N ASN A 56 11.52 -14.80 5.41
CA ASN A 56 11.78 -16.22 5.60
C ASN A 56 11.12 -17.11 4.52
N SER A 57 10.61 -16.55 3.43
CA SER A 57 10.02 -17.29 2.31
C SER A 57 10.99 -17.42 1.14
N VAL A 58 10.95 -18.54 0.44
CA VAL A 58 11.58 -18.66 -0.90
C VAL A 58 10.71 -17.97 -1.95
N LEU A 59 9.39 -17.98 -1.76
CA LEU A 59 8.42 -17.28 -2.59
C LEU A 59 7.22 -16.90 -1.72
N SER A 60 6.78 -15.66 -1.82
CA SER A 60 5.54 -15.20 -1.18
C SER A 60 4.73 -14.30 -2.12
N VAL A 61 3.41 -14.41 -2.04
CA VAL A 61 2.46 -13.51 -2.71
C VAL A 61 1.55 -12.90 -1.65
N ASN A 62 1.62 -11.58 -1.49
CA ASN A 62 0.99 -10.86 -0.38
C ASN A 62 0.31 -9.59 -0.88
N VAL A 63 -0.68 -9.10 -0.15
CA VAL A 63 -1.11 -7.71 -0.25
C VAL A 63 -0.36 -6.93 0.82
N THR A 64 0.32 -5.86 0.42
CA THR A 64 1.18 -5.06 1.28
C THR A 64 0.92 -3.59 1.06
N SER A 65 1.02 -2.82 2.13
CA SER A 65 1.15 -1.37 2.09
C SER A 65 2.55 -0.93 2.50
N TYR A 66 3.06 0.12 1.86
CA TYR A 66 4.36 0.73 2.16
C TYR A 66 4.19 2.17 2.63
N LEU A 67 3.89 2.35 3.92
CA LEU A 67 3.70 3.69 4.48
C LEU A 67 5.04 4.35 4.82
N GLY A 68 5.34 5.49 4.20
CA GLY A 68 6.58 6.20 4.46
C GLY A 68 6.79 7.50 3.71
N ALA A 69 8.06 7.90 3.59
CA ALA A 69 8.45 9.07 2.84
C ALA A 69 8.95 8.67 1.45
N SER A 70 8.59 9.46 0.44
CA SER A 70 9.01 9.29 -0.95
C SER A 70 9.63 10.56 -1.50
N MET A 71 10.41 10.38 -2.56
CA MET A 71 11.02 11.45 -3.33
C MET A 71 10.82 11.15 -4.82
N ALA A 72 10.18 12.05 -5.55
CA ALA A 72 9.99 11.92 -6.99
C ALA A 72 11.16 12.53 -7.75
N PHE A 73 11.63 11.90 -8.83
CA PHE A 73 12.74 12.39 -9.65
C PHE A 73 12.26 13.36 -10.73
N GLU A 74 11.68 14.47 -10.27
CA GLU A 74 11.17 15.56 -11.10
C GLU A 74 12.00 16.85 -10.92
N LYS A 75 11.67 17.92 -11.65
CA LYS A 75 12.45 19.18 -11.72
C LYS A 75 12.76 19.80 -10.34
N ASN A 76 11.95 19.52 -9.31
CA ASN A 76 12.10 20.02 -7.95
C ASN A 76 12.31 18.93 -6.89
N MET A 77 12.47 17.67 -7.31
CA MET A 77 12.62 16.51 -6.44
C MET A 77 11.68 16.51 -5.20
N PRO A 78 10.35 16.62 -5.39
CA PRO A 78 9.44 16.83 -4.28
C PRO A 78 9.47 15.64 -3.32
N PHE A 79 9.42 15.95 -2.02
CA PHE A 79 9.25 14.98 -0.95
C PHE A 79 7.77 14.86 -0.60
N ASN A 80 7.23 13.64 -0.60
CA ASN A 80 5.82 13.38 -0.32
C ASN A 80 5.68 12.17 0.61
N VAL A 81 4.55 12.07 1.31
CA VAL A 81 4.13 10.81 1.93
C VAL A 81 3.69 9.81 0.85
N THR A 82 4.06 8.55 1.03
CA THR A 82 3.66 7.44 0.15
C THR A 82 3.02 6.34 0.98
N ALA A 83 1.99 5.70 0.43
CA ALA A 83 1.35 4.53 1.02
C ALA A 83 0.68 3.67 -0.07
N PRO A 84 1.45 3.13 -1.04
CA PRO A 84 0.92 2.28 -2.09
C PRO A 84 0.42 0.98 -1.48
N ILE A 85 -0.80 0.60 -1.84
CA ILE A 85 -1.45 -0.65 -1.45
C ILE A 85 -1.50 -1.53 -2.68
N GLY A 86 -0.82 -2.67 -2.62
CA GLY A 86 -0.61 -3.50 -3.81
C GLY A 86 -0.31 -4.96 -3.53
N VAL A 87 -0.21 -5.72 -4.61
CA VAL A 87 0.21 -7.11 -4.58
C VAL A 87 1.71 -7.20 -4.74
N ASP A 88 2.35 -7.90 -3.80
CA ASP A 88 3.77 -8.23 -3.80
C ASP A 88 4.00 -9.65 -4.25
N VAL A 89 4.94 -9.83 -5.16
CA VAL A 89 5.60 -11.12 -5.40
C VAL A 89 7.05 -11.00 -4.93
N ALA A 90 7.43 -11.83 -3.97
CA ALA A 90 8.70 -11.63 -3.27
C ALA A 90 9.48 -12.90 -2.96
N THR A 91 10.79 -12.74 -2.83
CA THR A 91 11.73 -13.74 -2.34
C THR A 91 12.45 -13.20 -1.10
N GLY A 92 12.59 -14.03 -0.07
CA GLY A 92 13.22 -13.69 1.20
C GLY A 92 14.60 -14.31 1.34
N PHE A 93 15.52 -13.58 1.97
CA PHE A 93 16.92 -13.96 2.22
C PHE A 93 17.21 -14.17 3.72
N GLY A 94 16.19 -14.48 4.52
CA GLY A 94 16.27 -14.62 5.96
C GLY A 94 16.70 -13.32 6.63
N ARG A 95 17.84 -13.36 7.34
CA ARG A 95 18.43 -12.16 7.96
C ARG A 95 18.93 -11.13 6.95
N GLY A 96 19.11 -11.51 5.67
CA GLY A 96 19.47 -10.61 4.58
C GLY A 96 18.30 -9.79 4.02
N GLY A 97 17.08 -9.93 4.56
CA GLY A 97 15.92 -9.14 4.11
C GLY A 97 15.09 -9.85 3.04
N SER A 98 14.49 -9.10 2.12
CA SER A 98 13.69 -9.64 1.01
C SER A 98 13.74 -8.73 -0.21
N LEU A 99 13.52 -9.29 -1.40
CA LEU A 99 13.30 -8.53 -2.63
C LEU A 99 11.88 -8.82 -3.12
N ALA A 100 11.13 -7.77 -3.40
CA ALA A 100 9.74 -7.83 -3.82
C ALA A 100 9.50 -6.99 -5.07
N LEU A 101 8.59 -7.47 -5.89
CA LEU A 101 7.96 -6.69 -6.94
C LEU A 101 6.54 -6.36 -6.50
N ASN A 102 6.23 -5.07 -6.42
CA ASN A 102 4.95 -4.54 -5.99
C ASN A 102 4.18 -3.98 -7.19
N VAL A 103 2.91 -4.36 -7.32
CA VAL A 103 1.95 -3.76 -8.26
C VAL A 103 0.83 -3.15 -7.44
N SER A 104 0.77 -1.82 -7.41
CA SER A 104 -0.15 -1.06 -6.55
C SER A 104 -1.21 -0.36 -7.39
N PRO A 105 -2.48 -0.76 -7.39
CA PRO A 105 -3.54 0.01 -8.05
C PRO A 105 -3.91 1.29 -7.27
N LEU A 106 -3.63 1.32 -5.97
CA LEU A 106 -4.02 2.41 -5.07
C LEU A 106 -2.81 2.96 -4.32
N ASP A 107 -2.83 4.27 -4.07
CA ASP A 107 -1.93 4.92 -3.12
C ASP A 107 -2.71 5.95 -2.30
N VAL A 108 -2.76 5.72 -0.99
CA VAL A 108 -3.44 6.62 -0.04
C VAL A 108 -2.50 7.69 0.53
N GLY A 109 -1.21 7.64 0.18
CA GLY A 109 -0.18 8.58 0.62
C GLY A 109 -0.47 10.00 0.19
N ALA A 110 -1.05 10.19 -1.00
CA ALA A 110 -1.47 11.51 -1.48
C ALA A 110 -2.51 12.18 -0.56
N ILE A 111 -3.45 11.42 0.01
CA ILE A 111 -4.42 11.95 0.99
C ILE A 111 -3.71 12.34 2.29
N VAL A 112 -2.81 11.48 2.76
CA VAL A 112 -2.07 11.72 4.00
C VAL A 112 -1.18 12.96 3.85
N ASP A 113 -0.50 13.09 2.72
CA ASP A 113 0.35 14.24 2.38
C ASP A 113 -0.46 15.55 2.29
N TYR A 114 -1.63 15.50 1.63
CA TYR A 114 -2.57 16.62 1.56
C TYR A 114 -3.01 17.08 2.96
N ARG A 115 -3.33 16.14 3.87
CA ARG A 115 -3.68 16.48 5.25
C ARG A 115 -2.52 17.04 6.08
N LEU A 116 -1.32 16.53 5.87
CA LEU A 116 -0.13 17.03 6.57
C LEU A 116 0.24 18.46 6.12
N SER A 117 0.01 18.78 4.85
CA SER A 117 0.20 20.13 4.31
C SER A 117 -0.93 21.10 4.66
N GLU A 118 -2.17 20.63 4.78
CA GLU A 118 -3.36 21.44 5.13
C GLU A 118 -3.61 21.68 6.62
N ASN A 119 -2.70 21.33 7.54
CA ASN A 119 -2.76 21.74 8.96
C ASN A 119 -2.80 23.29 9.20
N GLN A 120 -3.09 24.09 8.17
CA GLN A 120 -3.33 25.53 8.20
C GLN A 120 -4.75 25.96 7.76
N MET A 121 -5.60 25.10 7.19
CA MET A 121 -7.00 25.46 6.86
C MET A 121 -7.97 24.27 7.04
N GLU A 122 -8.95 24.42 7.93
CA GLU A 122 -10.06 23.49 8.17
C GLU A 122 -11.03 23.47 6.97
N ILE A 123 -10.70 22.76 5.89
CA ILE A 123 -11.67 22.46 4.83
C ILE A 123 -11.89 20.94 4.82
N GLU A 124 -13.11 20.51 5.14
CA GLU A 124 -13.56 19.13 4.93
C GLU A 124 -13.51 18.82 3.42
N SER A 125 -12.40 18.23 2.97
CA SER A 125 -12.26 17.75 1.60
C SER A 125 -12.92 16.38 1.47
N VAL A 126 -13.87 16.26 0.56
CA VAL A 126 -14.46 14.96 0.20
C VAL A 126 -13.40 14.14 -0.53
N ILE A 127 -12.99 13.03 0.08
CA ILE A 127 -12.08 12.09 -0.55
C ILE A 127 -12.87 11.28 -1.57
N THR A 128 -12.41 11.30 -2.82
CA THR A 128 -12.99 10.50 -3.89
C THR A 128 -12.05 9.37 -4.28
N LEU A 129 -12.59 8.30 -4.86
CA LEU A 129 -11.79 7.19 -5.40
C LEU A 129 -10.73 7.65 -6.41
N GLY A 130 -11.01 8.72 -7.17
CA GLY A 130 -10.05 9.32 -8.11
C GLY A 130 -8.80 9.89 -7.43
N ASN A 131 -8.88 10.23 -6.14
CA ASN A 131 -7.75 10.76 -5.37
C ASN A 131 -6.82 9.66 -4.83
N ILE A 132 -7.26 8.40 -4.79
CA ILE A 132 -6.47 7.25 -4.33
C ILE A 132 -6.11 6.26 -5.44
N PHE A 133 -6.79 6.34 -6.58
CA PHE A 133 -6.48 5.50 -7.72
C PHE A 133 -5.20 5.97 -8.42
N SER A 134 -4.09 5.34 -8.04
CA SER A 134 -2.74 5.69 -8.46
C SER A 134 -1.98 4.41 -8.82
N PRO A 135 -2.18 3.89 -10.06
CA PRO A 135 -1.51 2.67 -10.46
C PRO A 135 0.01 2.85 -10.49
N GLY A 136 0.73 1.89 -9.92
CA GLY A 136 2.17 1.95 -9.77
C GLY A 136 2.82 0.56 -9.76
N PHE A 137 4.12 0.58 -10.00
CA PHE A 137 4.99 -0.58 -10.07
C PHE A 137 6.30 -0.25 -9.37
N HIS A 138 6.64 -1.03 -8.34
CA HIS A 138 7.82 -0.76 -7.51
C HIS A 138 8.67 -2.01 -7.33
N LEU A 139 9.99 -1.82 -7.35
CA LEU A 139 10.94 -2.79 -6.84
C LEU A 139 11.25 -2.43 -5.40
N VAL A 140 11.12 -3.39 -4.49
CA VAL A 140 11.21 -3.12 -3.05
C VAL A 140 12.18 -4.08 -2.38
N TYR A 141 13.13 -3.51 -1.65
CA TYR A 141 14.01 -4.24 -0.74
C TYR A 141 13.50 -4.09 0.69
N GLY A 142 13.07 -5.21 1.27
CA GLY A 142 12.73 -5.33 2.68
C GLY A 142 14.00 -5.48 3.52
N GLY A 143 14.14 -4.67 4.55
CA GLY A 143 15.34 -4.54 5.36
C GLY A 143 15.80 -5.82 6.07
N PRO A 144 17.10 -5.88 6.42
CA PRO A 144 17.71 -7.05 7.05
C PRO A 144 17.24 -7.22 8.50
N PHE A 145 17.68 -8.31 9.15
CA PHE A 145 17.41 -8.57 10.58
C PHE A 145 15.93 -8.55 10.98
N GLN A 146 15.04 -8.87 10.03
CA GLN A 146 13.60 -8.96 10.26
C GLN A 146 12.94 -7.63 10.66
N VAL A 147 13.58 -6.48 10.44
CA VAL A 147 13.00 -5.17 10.77
C VAL A 147 11.92 -4.77 9.75
N PRO A 148 10.78 -4.19 10.16
CA PRO A 148 9.67 -3.84 9.26
C PRO A 148 9.94 -2.54 8.48
N LEU A 149 11.14 -2.39 7.93
CA LEU A 149 11.56 -1.22 7.13
C LEU A 149 11.89 -1.68 5.72
N SER A 150 11.49 -0.92 4.71
CA SER A 150 11.77 -1.20 3.30
C SER A 150 12.22 0.06 2.58
N ILE A 151 13.09 -0.13 1.60
CA ILE A 151 13.42 0.89 0.60
C ILE A 151 12.94 0.39 -0.75
N GLY A 152 12.32 1.25 -1.54
CA GLY A 152 11.84 0.89 -2.85
C GLY A 152 11.95 2.03 -3.83
N GLY A 153 11.69 1.72 -5.09
CA GLY A 153 11.58 2.71 -6.14
C GLY A 153 10.88 2.13 -7.36
N GLY A 154 10.28 3.01 -8.14
CA GLY A 154 9.39 2.57 -9.19
C GLY A 154 8.78 3.70 -9.99
N VAL A 155 7.74 3.34 -10.73
CA VAL A 155 6.93 4.25 -11.52
C VAL A 155 5.52 4.26 -10.96
N GLN A 156 4.91 5.43 -10.91
CA GLN A 156 3.58 5.60 -10.38
C GLN A 156 2.84 6.67 -11.15
N TYR A 157 1.56 6.43 -11.43
CA TYR A 157 0.69 7.40 -12.05
C TYR A 157 0.03 8.28 -10.98
N GLY A 158 0.43 9.55 -10.91
CA GLY A 158 -0.06 10.47 -9.89
C GLY A 158 -1.53 10.87 -10.13
N PRO A 159 -2.35 10.96 -9.06
CA PRO A 159 -3.73 11.45 -9.19
C PRO A 159 -3.69 12.93 -9.60
N GLY A 160 -4.39 13.27 -10.68
CA GLY A 160 -4.48 14.64 -11.17
C GLY A 160 -5.38 15.47 -10.26
N LEU A 161 -4.83 16.07 -9.22
CA LEU A 161 -5.56 17.01 -8.37
C LEU A 161 -5.71 18.34 -9.11
N THR A 162 -6.95 18.69 -9.45
CA THR A 162 -7.28 19.98 -10.07
C THR A 162 -7.52 21.00 -8.97
N ASN A 163 -6.62 21.98 -8.83
CA ASN A 163 -6.88 23.14 -7.99
C ASN A 163 -7.90 24.07 -8.69
N VAL A 164 -9.00 24.39 -8.02
CA VAL A 164 -9.97 25.40 -8.49
C VAL A 164 -9.73 26.67 -7.70
N SER A 165 -9.18 27.72 -8.33
CA SER A 165 -9.07 29.05 -7.72
C SER A 165 -10.26 29.93 -8.13
N ALA A 166 -10.60 30.91 -7.28
CA ALA A 166 -11.76 31.79 -7.47
C ALA A 166 -11.59 32.82 -8.62
N GLU A 167 -10.42 32.94 -9.22
CA GLU A 167 -10.12 33.94 -10.28
C GLU A 167 -9.97 33.34 -11.69
N GLY A 168 -10.19 32.05 -11.87
CA GLY A 168 -10.13 31.39 -13.18
C GLY A 168 -9.47 30.01 -13.11
N ILE A 169 -9.74 29.19 -14.12
CA ILE A 169 -9.21 27.83 -14.20
C ILE A 169 -7.74 27.89 -14.64
N GLU A 170 -6.81 27.92 -13.67
CA GLU A 170 -5.42 27.55 -13.95
C GLU A 170 -5.26 26.03 -13.80
N VAL A 171 -5.29 25.32 -14.94
CA VAL A 171 -4.96 23.89 -15.01
C VAL A 171 -3.45 23.74 -14.84
N ASN A 172 -3.00 23.37 -13.64
CA ASN A 172 -1.56 23.18 -13.40
C ASN A 172 -1.20 21.90 -12.63
N ASN A 173 -1.94 20.81 -12.86
CA ASN A 173 -1.45 19.48 -12.53
C ASN A 173 -2.04 18.44 -13.48
N ALA A 174 -1.30 18.12 -14.54
CA ALA A 174 -1.70 17.06 -15.47
C ALA A 174 -1.33 15.71 -14.84
N PRO A 175 -2.28 14.76 -14.73
CA PRO A 175 -1.97 13.42 -14.22
C PRO A 175 -0.91 12.77 -15.13
N GLY A 176 0.12 12.19 -14.50
CA GLY A 176 1.32 11.78 -15.20
C GLY A 176 2.06 10.67 -14.48
N TRP A 177 2.93 9.99 -15.23
CA TRP A 177 3.85 9.01 -14.69
C TRP A 177 5.02 9.72 -14.02
N SER A 178 5.28 9.36 -12.77
CA SER A 178 6.40 9.82 -11.97
C SER A 178 7.31 8.65 -11.61
N ILE A 179 8.62 8.86 -11.66
CA ILE A 179 9.61 7.91 -11.13
C ILE A 179 9.92 8.35 -9.71
N ASN A 180 9.79 7.45 -8.74
CA ASN A 180 10.02 7.77 -7.33
C ASN A 180 10.90 6.73 -6.63
N ALA A 181 11.45 7.13 -5.48
CA ALA A 181 12.05 6.24 -4.49
C ALA A 181 11.42 6.52 -3.13
N PHE A 182 11.35 5.51 -2.27
CA PHE A 182 10.75 5.63 -0.95
C PHE A 182 11.49 4.84 0.13
N LEU A 183 11.33 5.32 1.37
CA LEU A 183 11.68 4.62 2.59
C LEU A 183 10.40 4.47 3.43
N ALA A 184 9.99 3.24 3.70
CA ALA A 184 8.68 2.96 4.26
C ALA A 184 8.68 1.84 5.29
N VAL A 185 7.70 1.90 6.19
CA VAL A 185 7.33 0.79 7.05
C VAL A 185 6.60 -0.24 6.19
N ASP A 186 7.05 -1.49 6.32
CA ASP A 186 6.51 -2.65 5.61
C ASP A 186 5.29 -3.18 6.37
N MET A 187 4.10 -2.99 5.80
CA MET A 187 2.82 -3.38 6.41
C MET A 187 2.10 -4.44 5.56
N PRO A 188 2.36 -5.73 5.79
CA PRO A 188 1.57 -6.80 5.21
C PRO A 188 0.11 -6.70 5.65
N LEU A 189 -0.82 -6.82 4.70
CA LEU A 189 -2.27 -6.83 4.94
C LEU A 189 -2.82 -8.25 4.82
N PHE A 190 -2.44 -8.98 3.77
CA PHE A 190 -2.93 -10.33 3.49
C PHE A 190 -1.82 -11.21 2.92
N ASN A 191 -1.79 -12.50 3.26
CA ASN A 191 -0.83 -13.46 2.70
C ASN A 191 -1.58 -14.52 1.89
N PHE A 192 -1.49 -14.48 0.56
CA PHE A 192 -2.17 -15.45 -0.31
C PHE A 192 -1.35 -16.72 -0.51
N TYR A 193 -0.04 -16.59 -0.57
CA TYR A 193 0.85 -17.73 -0.78
C TYR A 193 2.18 -17.51 -0.06
N ASN A 194 2.67 -18.53 0.62
CA ASN A 194 3.97 -18.50 1.26
C ASN A 194 4.64 -19.88 1.21
N ARG A 195 5.75 -19.97 0.48
CA ARG A 195 6.65 -21.12 0.54
C ARG A 195 7.80 -20.79 1.48
N GLN A 196 7.76 -21.33 2.69
CA GLN A 196 8.79 -21.13 3.69
C GLN A 196 10.15 -21.66 3.22
N ARG A 197 11.21 -20.94 3.57
CA ARG A 197 12.59 -21.38 3.43
C ARG A 197 12.87 -22.42 4.51
N ALA A 198 13.37 -23.59 4.11
CA ALA A 198 13.80 -24.61 5.05
C ALA A 198 14.86 -24.01 5.98
N LYS A 199 14.70 -24.22 7.30
CA LYS A 199 15.74 -23.88 8.28
C LYS A 199 16.91 -24.83 8.03
N LEU A 200 18.04 -24.27 7.61
CA LEU A 200 19.34 -24.97 7.59
C LEU A 200 19.86 -25.10 9.03
#